data_AF-A0A346YSG0-F1
#
_entry.id   AF-A0A346YSG0-F1
#
_cell.length_a   1.000
_cell.length_b   1.000
_cell.length_c   1.000
_cell.angle_alpha   90.00
_cell.angle_beta   90.00
_cell.angle_gamma   90.00
#
_symmetry.space_group_name_H-M   'P 1'
#
loop_
_entity.id
_entity.type
_entity.pdbx_description
1 polymer ?
#
loop_
_entity_poly.entity_id
_entity_poly.type
_entity_poly.pdbx_seq_one_letter_code
_entity_poly.pdbx_strand_id
1 'polypeptide(L)' 'MIHAVLVGKDGGIKLKTTDVLGESDLFGLIDRMPMRQNEKS' A
#
# COMPACT_ATOMS: atom_id res chain seq x y z
N MET A 1 13.58 -15.02 -3.88
CA MET A 1 12.14 -14.83 -3.69
C MET A 1 11.97 -13.65 -2.74
N ILE A 2 11.15 -12.67 -3.10
CA ILE A 2 10.89 -11.51 -2.24
C ILE A 2 9.58 -11.70 -1.50
N HIS A 3 9.42 -11.05 -0.35
CA HIS A 3 8.19 -11.03 0.41
C HIS A 3 7.92 -9.59 0.82
N ALA A 4 6.82 -9.02 0.33
CA ALA A 4 6.39 -7.66 0.65
C ALA A 4 5.06 -7.69 1.39
N VAL A 5 4.96 -6.89 2.45
CA VAL A 5 3.72 -6.67 3.20
C VAL A 5 3.53 -5.17 3.40
N LEU A 6 2.41 -4.64 2.94
CA LEU A 6 1.97 -3.28 3.27
C LEU A 6 1.03 -3.36 4.46
N VAL A 7 1.38 -2.68 5.55
CA VAL A 7 0.59 -2.63 6.79
C VAL A 7 0.08 -1.20 6.98
N GLY A 8 -1.23 -1.06 7.19
CA GLY A 8 -1.85 0.22 7.48
C GLY A 8 -1.57 0.69 8.91
N LYS A 9 -1.84 1.97 9.19
CA LYS A 9 -1.75 2.55 10.54
C LYS A 9 -2.65 1.81 11.56
N ASP A 10 -3.74 1.21 11.10
CA ASP A 10 -4.65 0.38 11.88
C ASP A 10 -4.10 -1.03 12.20
N GLY A 11 -2.88 -1.35 11.73
CA GLY A 11 -2.29 -2.69 11.84
C GLY A 11 -2.85 -3.69 10.82
N GLY A 12 -3.79 -3.28 9.98
CA GLY A 12 -4.38 -4.15 8.96
C GLY A 12 -3.46 -4.35 7.75
N ILE A 13 -3.35 -5.59 7.27
CA ILE A 13 -2.60 -5.91 6.04
C ILE A 13 -3.39 -5.38 4.84
N LYS A 14 -2.75 -4.55 4.02
CA LYS A 14 -3.34 -3.94 2.79
C LYS A 14 -2.85 -4.62 1.51
N LEU A 15 -1.64 -5.20 1.56
CA LEU A 15 -1.07 -6.00 0.49
C LEU A 15 -0.13 -7.04 1.11
N LYS A 16 -0.14 -8.25 0.56
CA LYS A 16 0.87 -9.28 0.80
C LYS A 16 1.17 -9.95 -0.53
N THR A 17 2.42 -9.90 -0.99
CA THR A 17 2.82 -10.49 -2.27
C THR A 17 4.23 -11.05 -2.22
N THR A 18 4.49 -12.04 -3.07
CA THR A 18 5.82 -12.59 -3.35
C THR A 18 6.36 -12.15 -4.71
N ASP A 19 5.56 -11.41 -5.46
CA ASP A 19 5.89 -10.89 -6.79
C ASP A 19 6.55 -9.51 -6.69
N VAL A 20 7.28 -9.14 -7.74
CA VAL A 20 7.84 -7.79 -7.87
C VAL A 20 6.69 -6.79 -7.98
N LEU A 21 6.68 -5.82 -7.07
CA LEU A 21 5.67 -4.76 -7.05
C LEU A 21 6.19 -3.55 -7.82
N GLY A 22 5.43 -3.12 -8.83
CA GLY A 22 5.73 -1.89 -9.56
C GLY A 22 5.46 -0.65 -8.72
N GLU A 23 6.17 0.44 -9.04
CA GLU A 23 6.00 1.74 -8.37
C GLU A 23 4.56 2.23 -8.47
N SER A 24 3.96 2.18 -9.67
CA SER A 24 2.58 2.59 -9.93
C SER A 24 1.55 1.76 -9.16
N ASP A 25 1.81 0.45 -8.97
CA ASP A 25 0.92 -0.43 -8.21
C ASP A 25 0.99 -0.10 -6.72
N LEU A 26 2.20 0.12 -6.19
CA LEU A 26 2.41 0.48 -4.79
C LEU A 26 1.81 1.85 -4.47
N PHE A 27 2.19 2.88 -5.22
CA PHE A 27 1.71 4.25 -4.96
C PHE A 27 0.24 4.41 -5.31
N GLY A 28 -0.26 3.75 -6.37
CA GLY A 28 -1.68 3.72 -6.69
C GLY A 28 -2.53 3.06 -5.59
N LEU A 29 -2.00 2.03 -4.92
CA LEU A 29 -2.64 1.45 -3.74
C LEU A 29 -2.67 2.42 -2.56
N ILE A 30 -1.54 3.07 -2.26
CA ILE A 30 -1.42 4.05 -1.15
C ILE A 30 -2.33 5.25 -1.40
N ASP A 31 -2.41 5.76 -2.62
CA ASP A 31 -3.23 6.93 -2.99
C ASP A 31 -4.73 6.68 -2.86
N ARG A 32 -5.17 5.42 -2.89
CA ARG A 32 -6.56 5.03 -2.61
C ARG A 32 -6.85 4.90 -1.12
N MET A 33 -5.85 4.96 -0.25
CA MET A 33 -6.05 4.82 1.19
C MET A 33 -6.69 6.09 1.76
N PRO A 34 -7.68 5.97 2.69
CA PRO A 34 -8.39 7.13 3.23
C PRO A 34 -7.48 8.18 3.87
N MET A 35 -6.41 7.76 4.56
CA MET A 35 -5.45 8.68 5.14
C MET A 35 -4.76 9.57 4.08
N ARG A 36 -4.38 9.00 2.93
CA ARG A 36 -3.69 9.69 1.85
C ARG A 36 -4.63 10.63 1.09
N GLN A 37 -5.91 10.28 1.01
CA GLN A 37 -6.94 11.15 0.46
C GLN A 37 -7.21 12.35 1.37
N ASN A 38 -7.17 12.14 2.70
CA ASN A 38 -7.40 13.20 3.68
C ASN A 38 -6.24 14.21 3.80
N GLU A 39 -5.04 13.88 3.31
CA GLU A 39 -3.90 14.82 3.22
C GLU A 39 -4.10 15.91 2.16
N LYS A 40 -5.03 15.72 1.21
CA LYS A 40 -5.28 16.65 0.10
C LYS A 40 -6.27 17.78 0.45
N SER A 41 -6.65 17.91 1.73
CA SER A 41 -7.60 18.91 2.23
C SER A 41 -6.94 20.13 2.85
#